data_AF-A0A453MXP9-F1
#
_entry.id   AF-A0A453MXP9-F1
#
_cell.length_a   1.000
_cell.length_b   1.000
_cell.length_c   1.000
_cell.angle_alpha   90.00
_cell.angle_beta   90.00
_cell.angle_gamma   90.00
#
_symmetry.space_group_name_H-M   'P 1'
#
loop_
_entity.id
_entity.type
_entity.pdbx_description
1 polymer ?
#
loop_
_entity_poly.entity_id
_entity_poly.type
_entity_poly.pdbx_seq_one_letter_code
_entity_poly.pdbx_strand_id
1 'polypeptide(L)' 'DPRFFPYFENCIGAIDGTHVPMTVTPDKAAPFRNRKGTLSQNVMVACDFDLNFTFISCGWEGLATDARVLQSAMNHGFKV' A
#
# COMPACT_ATOMS: atom_id res chain seq x y z
N ASP A 1 -0.34 10.81 21.51
CA ASP A 1 0.67 10.55 22.57
C ASP A 1 1.47 11.83 22.81
N PRO A 2 1.49 12.38 24.04
CA PRO A 2 2.19 13.63 24.35
C PRO A 2 3.69 13.60 24.06
N ARG A 3 4.33 12.42 24.07
CA ARG A 3 5.76 12.26 23.84
C ARG A 3 6.20 12.69 22.44
N PHE A 4 5.28 12.66 21.47
CA PHE A 4 5.57 12.96 20.07
C PHE A 4 4.87 14.24 19.58
N PHE A 5 4.25 14.99 20.47
CA PHE A 5 3.71 16.31 20.14
C PHE A 5 4.85 17.33 19.99
N PRO A 6 4.83 18.22 18.98
CA PRO A 6 3.82 18.38 17.93
C PRO A 6 4.15 17.62 16.62
N TYR A 7 5.18 16.78 16.61
CA TYR A 7 5.74 16.19 15.37
C TYR A 7 4.75 15.38 14.53
N PHE A 8 3.79 14.71 15.17
CA PHE A 8 2.72 13.96 14.48
C PHE A 8 1.35 14.62 14.58
N GLU A 9 1.30 15.90 14.95
CA GLU A 9 0.05 16.65 14.91
C GLU A 9 -0.48 16.67 13.47
N ASN A 10 -1.74 16.28 13.27
CA ASN A 10 -2.41 16.14 11.97
C ASN A 10 -1.88 15.04 11.04
N CYS A 11 -0.97 14.16 11.50
CA CYS A 11 -0.65 12.97 10.72
C CYS A 11 -1.85 12.02 10.71
N ILE A 12 -2.13 11.40 9.56
CA ILE A 12 -3.19 10.40 9.44
C ILE A 12 -2.84 9.08 10.16
N GLY A 13 -1.56 8.88 10.50
CA GLY A 13 -1.00 7.63 11.04
C GLY A 13 0.13 7.11 10.14
N ALA A 14 0.03 5.85 9.68
CA ALA A 14 1.05 5.23 8.83
C ALA A 14 0.51 4.90 7.43
N ILE A 15 1.38 4.94 6.43
CA ILE A 15 1.12 4.52 5.05
C ILE A 15 2.28 3.62 4.62
N ASP A 16 1.97 2.43 4.12
CA ASP A 16 3.00 1.52 3.61
C ASP A 16 2.46 0.60 2.50
N GLY A 17 3.37 0.08 1.68
CA GLY A 17 3.11 -0.95 0.69
C GLY A 17 3.37 -2.35 1.27
N THR A 18 2.47 -3.30 1.01
CA THR A 18 2.65 -4.69 1.41
C THR A 18 2.36 -5.64 0.25
N HIS A 19 3.17 -6.70 0.14
CA HIS A 19 2.98 -7.73 -0.86
C HIS A 19 2.08 -8.84 -0.33
N VAL A 20 0.88 -8.95 -0.90
CA VAL A 20 -0.06 -10.02 -0.58
C VAL A 20 0.11 -11.14 -1.63
N PRO A 21 0.41 -12.39 -1.22
CA PRO A 21 0.50 -13.52 -2.13
C PRO A 21 -0.77 -13.69 -2.96
N MET A 22 -0.62 -14.04 -4.23
CA MET A 22 -1.76 -14.25 -5.12
C MET A 22 -1.53 -15.41 -6.09
N THR A 23 -2.63 -15.90 -6.68
CA THR A 23 -2.60 -16.89 -7.77
C THR A 23 -3.30 -16.32 -8.99
N VAL A 24 -2.63 -16.39 -10.14
CA VAL A 24 -3.16 -15.95 -11.44
C VAL A 24 -2.78 -16.97 -12.50
N THR A 25 -3.44 -16.92 -13.65
CA THR A 25 -3.09 -17.76 -14.78
C THR A 25 -1.68 -17.42 -15.31
N PRO A 26 -0.92 -18.39 -15.86
CA PRO A 26 0.46 -18.18 -16.26
C PRO A 26 0.66 -17.02 -17.26
N ASP A 27 -0.28 -16.82 -18.18
CA ASP A 27 -0.30 -15.72 -19.15
C ASP A 27 -0.37 -14.33 -18.50
N LYS A 28 -0.94 -14.25 -17.29
CA LYS A 28 -1.06 -13.00 -16.51
C LYS A 28 -0.01 -12.88 -15.41
N ALA A 29 0.86 -13.86 -15.22
CA ALA A 29 1.75 -13.93 -14.06
C ALA A 29 2.90 -12.91 -14.09
N ALA A 30 3.35 -12.50 -15.28
CA ALA A 30 4.56 -11.69 -15.45
C ALA A 30 4.54 -10.36 -14.67
N PRO A 31 3.45 -9.54 -14.70
CA PRO A 31 3.41 -8.29 -13.95
C PRO A 31 3.31 -8.50 -12.43
N PHE A 32 2.71 -9.59 -11.97
CA PHE A 32 2.52 -9.88 -10.54
C PHE A 32 3.71 -10.57 -9.87
N ARG A 33 4.82 -10.77 -10.59
CA ARG A 33 6.04 -11.32 -10.01
C ARG A 33 6.82 -10.22 -9.30
N ASN A 34 6.94 -10.29 -7.97
CA ASN A 34 7.72 -9.30 -7.23
C ASN A 34 9.24 -9.47 -7.40
N ARG A 35 10.01 -8.58 -6.77
CA ARG A 35 11.49 -8.59 -6.77
C ARG A 35 12.11 -9.89 -6.23
N LYS A 36 11.39 -10.63 -5.39
CA LYS A 36 11.81 -11.94 -4.86
C LYS A 36 11.44 -13.11 -5.78
N GLY A 37 10.82 -12.83 -6.93
CA GLY A 37 10.40 -13.84 -7.90
C GLY A 37 9.11 -14.58 -7.53
N THR A 38 8.43 -14.19 -6.45
CA THR A 38 7.15 -14.78 -6.04
C THR A 38 5.96 -13.99 -6.60
N LEU A 39 4.82 -14.65 -6.76
CA LEU A 39 3.60 -13.99 -7.23
C LEU A 39 2.90 -13.28 -6.05
N SER A 40 2.69 -11.98 -6.21
CA SER A 40 2.01 -11.14 -5.23
C SER A 40 1.44 -9.90 -5.89
N GLN A 41 0.36 -9.37 -5.34
CA GLN A 41 -0.07 -8.00 -5.60
C GLN A 41 0.60 -7.06 -4.60
N ASN A 42 0.99 -5.86 -5.03
CA ASN A 42 1.31 -4.78 -4.10
C ASN A 42 -0.02 -4.18 -3.59
N VAL A 43 -0.16 -4.00 -2.28
CA VAL A 43 -1.33 -3.40 -1.64
C VAL A 43 -0.81 -2.27 -0.78
N MET A 44 -1.23 -1.04 -1.07
CA MET A 44 -0.94 0.09 -0.18
C MET A 44 -2.04 0.16 0.87
N VAL A 45 -1.63 0.36 2.13
CA VAL A 45 -2.53 0.45 3.27
C VAL A 45 -2.20 1.71 4.05
N ALA A 46 -3.23 2.41 4.51
CA ALA A 46 -3.11 3.46 5.51
C ALA A 46 -3.85 3.06 6.79
N CYS A 47 -3.29 3.37 7.95
CA CYS A 47 -3.93 3.17 9.25
C CYS A 47 -3.78 4.37 10.16
N ASP A 48 -4.75 4.55 11.06
CA ASP A 48 -4.72 5.55 12.12
C ASP A 48 -3.86 5.11 13.32
N PHE A 49 -3.73 6.00 14.32
CA PHE A 49 -2.96 5.71 15.54
C PHE A 49 -3.61 4.65 16.44
N ASP A 50 -4.88 4.32 16.21
CA ASP A 50 -5.59 3.21 16.86
C ASP A 50 -5.46 1.89 16.07
N LEU A 51 -4.63 1.89 15.03
CA LEU A 51 -4.33 0.76 14.14
C LEU A 51 -5.52 0.32 13.29
N ASN A 52 -6.54 1.16 13.11
CA ASN A 52 -7.63 0.88 12.18
C ASN A 52 -7.19 1.20 10.76
N PHE A 53 -7.52 0.32 9.80
CA PHE A 53 -7.31 0.63 8.39
C PHE A 53 -8.28 1.73 7.95
N THR A 54 -7.73 2.85 7.49
CA THR A 54 -8.49 4.01 7.01
C THR A 54 -8.56 4.03 5.49
N PHE A 55 -7.62 3.37 4.80
CA PHE A 55 -7.62 3.23 3.35
C PHE A 55 -6.84 2.00 2.89
N ILE A 56 -7.30 1.36 1.82
CA ILE A 56 -6.65 0.20 1.19
C ILE A 56 -6.73 0.35 -0.34
N SER A 57 -5.57 0.32 -1.01
CA SER A 57 -5.48 0.25 -2.49
C SER A 57 -4.87 -1.09 -2.92
N CYS A 58 -5.72 -1.96 -3.45
CA CYS A 58 -5.36 -3.32 -3.91
C CYS A 58 -5.15 -3.40 -5.43
N GLY A 59 -4.71 -4.58 -5.89
CA GLY A 59 -4.72 -4.93 -7.32
C GLY A 59 -3.51 -4.47 -8.12
N TRP A 60 -2.48 -3.94 -7.46
CA TRP A 60 -1.27 -3.49 -8.14
C TRP A 60 -0.34 -4.63 -8.49
N GLU A 61 0.38 -4.47 -9.59
CA GLU A 61 1.41 -5.39 -10.01
C GLU A 61 2.46 -5.58 -8.91
N GLY A 62 3.00 -6.80 -8.78
CA GLY A 62 4.04 -7.11 -7.79
C GLY A 62 5.35 -6.37 -8.02
N LEU A 63 5.54 -5.78 -9.21
CA LEU A 63 6.66 -4.89 -9.55
C LEU A 63 6.34 -3.40 -9.38
N ALA A 64 5.09 -3.04 -9.07
CA ALA A 64 4.71 -1.65 -8.90
C ALA A 64 5.47 -1.04 -7.70
N THR A 65 6.07 0.12 -7.90
CA THR A 65 6.72 0.88 -6.83
C THR A 65 5.66 1.50 -5.92
N ASP A 66 5.96 1.62 -4.63
CA ASP A 66 5.01 2.19 -3.66
C ASP A 66 4.61 3.62 -4.03
N ALA A 67 5.51 4.40 -4.62
CA ALA A 67 5.21 5.73 -5.14
C ALA A 67 4.12 5.72 -6.24
N ARG A 68 4.13 4.73 -7.14
CA ARG A 68 3.12 4.58 -8.19
C ARG A 68 1.77 4.15 -7.60
N VAL A 69 1.79 3.24 -6.63
CA VAL A 69 0.59 2.80 -5.92
C VAL A 69 -0.04 3.98 -5.15
N LEU A 70 0.79 4.75 -4.44
CA LEU A 70 0.36 5.94 -3.70
C LEU A 70 -0.22 7.02 -4.62
N GLN A 71 0.45 7.32 -5.73
CA GLN A 71 -0.06 8.30 -6.70
C GLN A 71 -1.44 7.90 -7.23
N SER A 72 -1.63 6.61 -7.53
CA SER A 72 -2.94 6.15 -7.95
C SER A 72 -3.96 6.19 -6.83
N ALA A 73 -3.60 5.82 -5.60
CA ALA A 73 -4.50 5.95 -4.45
C ALA A 73 -5.01 7.39 -4.31
N MET A 74 -4.12 8.39 -4.43
CA MET A 74 -4.47 9.80 -4.39
C MET A 74 -5.44 10.20 -5.52
N ASN A 75 -5.21 9.69 -6.73
CA ASN A 75 -6.12 9.91 -7.86
C ASN A 75 -7.49 9.24 -7.71
N HIS A 76 -7.60 8.24 -6.81
CA HIS A 76 -8.84 7.49 -6.55
C HIS A 76 -9.46 7.84 -5.19
N GLY A 77 -9.13 9.00 -4.61
CA GLY A 77 -9.83 9.56 -3.46
C GLY A 77 -9.13 9.39 -2.11
N PHE A 78 -7.93 8.81 -2.06
CA PHE A 78 -7.09 8.89 -0.86
C PHE A 78 -6.58 10.33 -0.68
N LYS A 79 -6.70 10.86 0.54
CA LYS A 79 -6.28 12.22 0.87
C LYS A 79 -5.40 12.18 2.11
N VAL A 80 -4.26 12.87 2.02
CA VAL A 80 -3.25 13.04 3.07
C VAL A 80 -3.01 14.51 3.32
#